data_AF-A0A9X8UJ90-F1
#
_entry.id   AF-A0A9X8UJ90-F1
#
_cell.length_a   1.000
_cell.length_b   1.000
_cell.length_c   1.000
_cell.angle_alpha   90.00
_cell.angle_beta   90.00
_cell.angle_gamma   90.00
#
_symmetry.space_group_name_H-M   'P 1'
#
loop_
_entity.id
_entity.type
_entity.pdbx_description
1 polymer ?
#
loop_
_entity_poly.entity_id
_entity_poly.type
_entity_poly.pdbx_seq_one_letter_code
_entity_poly.pdbx_strand_id
1 'polypeptide(L)'
;MDEEFDIPLLNNIADALSITNAELQAYFDVLYDGNVHYPYPIKQVILNLSSCMELLIKFRLLEEHWAFLFDDINKAKKHNLDIGNFVSVSFAHGIERLQNLCGIDTQKYFNASQQLQRYRNKIVHFTLNDNFGAILNAIEGSISDISFFASDEIVPYIENYDAIKDIENELNELKTFQKNLQAVIADNK
;
A
#
# COMPACT_ATOMS: atom_id res chain seq x y z
N MET A 1 11.61 1.94 -34.99
CA MET A 1 10.99 0.86 -34.21
C MET A 1 10.51 1.57 -32.97
N ASP A 2 9.24 1.94 -32.97
CA ASP A 2 8.64 2.63 -31.82
C ASP A 2 8.42 1.53 -30.78
N GLU A 3 9.40 1.33 -29.90
CA GLU A 3 9.21 0.48 -28.72
C GLU A 3 8.16 1.18 -27.85
N GLU A 4 7.01 0.54 -27.71
CA GLU A 4 5.96 0.96 -26.80
C GLU A 4 6.48 0.74 -25.37
N PHE A 5 6.59 1.82 -24.60
CA PHE A 5 6.98 1.77 -23.19
C PHE A 5 5.75 1.47 -22.35
N ASP A 6 5.58 0.21 -21.96
CA ASP A 6 4.47 -0.25 -21.13
C ASP A 6 4.96 -0.70 -19.75
N ILE A 7 4.31 -0.19 -18.70
CA ILE A 7 4.55 -0.59 -17.30
C ILE A 7 3.21 -1.08 -16.72
N PRO A 8 3.05 -2.40 -16.55
CA PRO A 8 1.85 -2.97 -15.94
C PRO A 8 1.61 -2.49 -14.50
N LEU A 9 0.34 -2.51 -14.06
CA LEU A 9 -0.03 -2.16 -12.68
C LEU A 9 0.67 -3.03 -11.62
N LEU A 10 0.93 -4.30 -11.94
CA LEU A 10 1.68 -5.22 -11.06
C LEU A 10 3.11 -4.75 -10.81
N ASN A 11 3.79 -4.18 -11.80
CA ASN A 11 5.11 -3.58 -11.63
C ASN A 11 5.05 -2.39 -10.67
N ASN A 12 4.04 -1.53 -10.80
CA ASN A 12 3.86 -0.40 -9.88
C ASN A 12 3.62 -0.85 -8.43
N ILE A 13 2.96 -2.01 -8.22
CA ILE A 13 2.80 -2.60 -6.88
C ILE A 13 4.14 -3.07 -6.32
N ALA A 14 4.91 -3.82 -7.12
CA ALA A 14 6.23 -4.30 -6.72
C ALA A 14 7.19 -3.12 -6.42
N ASP A 15 7.21 -2.11 -7.29
CA ASP A 15 8.02 -0.90 -7.10
C ASP A 15 7.61 -0.15 -5.82
N ALA A 16 6.31 -0.02 -5.54
CA ALA A 16 5.84 0.62 -4.32
C ALA A 16 6.24 -0.14 -3.04
N LEU A 17 6.25 -1.48 -3.08
CA LEU A 17 6.77 -2.30 -1.98
C LEU A 17 8.28 -2.12 -1.82
N SER A 18 9.03 -2.18 -2.92
CA SER A 18 10.50 -2.02 -2.94
C SER A 18 10.95 -0.66 -2.39
N ILE A 19 10.29 0.42 -2.82
CA ILE A 19 10.54 1.77 -2.29
C ILE A 19 10.21 1.84 -0.79
N THR A 20 9.13 1.19 -0.36
CA THR A 20 8.77 1.14 1.07
C THR A 20 9.85 0.43 1.89
N ASN A 21 10.39 -0.68 1.39
CA ASN A 21 11.50 -1.41 2.01
C ASN A 21 12.75 -0.54 2.13
N ALA A 22 13.11 0.19 1.07
CA ALA A 22 14.24 1.12 1.10
C ALA A 22 14.07 2.25 2.13
N GLU A 23 12.86 2.81 2.26
CA GLU A 23 12.59 3.87 3.25
C GLU A 23 12.55 3.35 4.70
N LEU A 24 12.10 2.11 4.90
CA LEU A 24 12.21 1.43 6.20
C LEU A 24 13.66 1.16 6.55
N GLN A 25 14.48 0.69 5.62
CA GLN A 25 15.92 0.53 5.83
C GLN A 25 16.56 1.86 6.24
N ALA A 26 16.29 2.93 5.50
CA ALA A 26 16.80 4.26 5.81
C ALA A 26 16.37 4.76 7.20
N TYR A 27 15.13 4.45 7.61
CA TYR A 27 14.67 4.73 8.98
C TYR A 27 15.50 3.98 10.02
N PHE A 28 15.75 2.68 9.82
CA PHE A 28 16.53 1.89 10.75
C PHE A 28 17.99 2.33 10.83
N ASP A 29 18.61 2.67 9.70
CA ASP A 29 19.99 3.17 9.68
C ASP A 29 20.13 4.45 10.52
N VAL A 30 19.19 5.39 10.37
CA VAL A 30 19.14 6.62 11.15
C VAL A 30 18.90 6.35 12.64
N LEU A 31 18.07 5.35 12.97
CA LEU A 31 17.81 4.94 14.35
C LEU A 31 19.06 4.35 15.01
N TYR A 32 19.81 3.50 14.30
CA TYR A 32 21.06 2.91 14.79
C TYR A 32 22.16 3.94 15.01
N ASP A 33 22.21 4.97 14.17
CA ASP A 33 23.18 6.08 14.30
C ASP A 33 22.87 7.04 15.47
N GLY A 34 21.81 6.78 16.25
CA GLY A 34 21.40 7.62 17.38
C GLY A 34 20.74 8.94 16.97
N ASN A 35 20.42 9.12 15.68
CA ASN A 35 19.73 10.28 15.14
C ASN A 35 18.21 10.10 15.21
N VAL A 36 17.68 9.92 16.43
CA VAL A 36 16.33 9.43 16.78
C VAL A 36 15.15 10.22 16.16
N HIS A 37 15.38 11.34 15.47
CA HIS A 37 14.34 12.29 15.09
C HIS A 37 14.38 12.79 13.65
N TYR A 38 14.94 12.06 12.67
CA TYR A 38 14.72 12.43 11.28
C TYR A 38 13.32 11.94 10.83
N PRO A 39 12.32 12.83 10.66
CA PRO A 39 10.94 12.40 10.41
C PRO A 39 10.71 11.99 8.95
N TYR A 40 11.69 12.26 8.08
CA TYR A 40 11.56 12.10 6.64
C TYR A 40 11.35 10.64 6.22
N PRO A 41 12.12 9.63 6.67
CA PRO A 41 11.91 8.25 6.25
C PRO A 41 10.54 7.74 6.70
N ILE A 42 10.13 8.01 7.95
CA ILE A 42 8.78 7.66 8.44
C ILE A 42 7.68 8.31 7.62
N LYS A 43 7.85 9.59 7.23
CA LYS A 43 6.92 10.26 6.35
C LYS A 43 6.80 9.54 5.01
N GLN A 44 7.91 9.13 4.40
CA GLN A 44 7.90 8.40 3.13
C GLN A 44 7.29 7.01 3.28
N VAL A 45 7.62 6.28 4.35
CA VAL A 45 7.01 4.99 4.67
C VAL A 45 5.48 5.09 4.74
N ILE A 46 4.93 6.10 5.41
CA ILE A 46 3.47 6.30 5.50
C ILE A 46 2.86 6.58 4.12
N LEU A 47 3.51 7.41 3.30
CA LEU A 47 3.05 7.75 1.95
C LEU A 47 3.05 6.52 1.03
N ASN A 48 4.13 5.74 1.08
CA ASN A 48 4.35 4.61 0.18
C ASN A 48 3.49 3.40 0.58
N LEU A 49 3.39 3.06 1.87
CA LEU A 49 2.46 2.03 2.35
C LEU A 49 1.01 2.35 2.00
N SER A 50 0.59 3.61 2.17
CA SER A 50 -0.78 4.03 1.82
C SER A 50 -1.04 3.88 0.32
N SER A 51 -0.05 4.22 -0.51
CA SER A 51 -0.13 4.10 -1.97
C SER A 51 -0.13 2.64 -2.41
N CYS A 52 0.72 1.81 -1.80
CA CYS A 52 0.79 0.37 -2.04
C CYS A 52 -0.57 -0.30 -1.77
N MET A 53 -1.18 -0.03 -0.60
CA MET A 53 -2.49 -0.58 -0.29
C MET A 53 -3.57 -0.11 -1.29
N GLU A 54 -3.55 1.15 -1.71
CA GLU A 54 -4.48 1.67 -2.72
C GLU A 54 -4.31 0.99 -4.08
N LEU A 55 -3.06 0.69 -4.48
CA LEU A 55 -2.77 -0.05 -5.72
C LEU A 55 -3.27 -1.50 -5.64
N LEU A 56 -3.07 -2.19 -4.52
CA LEU A 56 -3.58 -3.56 -4.31
C LEU A 56 -5.12 -3.58 -4.40
N ILE A 57 -5.80 -2.64 -3.73
CA ILE A 57 -7.26 -2.51 -3.81
C ILE A 57 -7.71 -2.33 -5.27
N LYS A 58 -7.05 -1.44 -6.01
CA LYS A 58 -7.37 -1.18 -7.42
C LYS A 58 -7.11 -2.39 -8.30
N PHE A 59 -6.02 -3.11 -8.08
CA PHE A 59 -5.73 -4.35 -8.80
C PHE A 59 -6.87 -5.36 -8.57
N ARG A 60 -7.24 -5.64 -7.32
CA ARG A 60 -8.33 -6.60 -7.05
C ARG A 60 -9.66 -6.18 -7.69
N LEU A 61 -9.99 -4.89 -7.68
CA LEU A 61 -11.18 -4.37 -8.36
C LEU A 61 -11.11 -4.52 -9.88
N LEU A 62 -9.94 -4.33 -10.48
CA LEU A 62 -9.72 -4.50 -11.91
C LEU A 62 -9.95 -5.95 -12.35
N GLU A 63 -9.49 -6.92 -11.55
CA GLU A 63 -9.72 -8.35 -11.77
C GLU A 63 -11.21 -8.71 -11.73
N GLU A 64 -12.01 -7.98 -10.95
CA GLU A 64 -13.46 -8.17 -10.93
C GLU A 64 -14.12 -7.54 -12.16
N HIS A 65 -13.90 -6.23 -12.36
CA HIS A 65 -14.43 -5.51 -13.50
C HIS A 65 -13.74 -4.15 -13.68
N TRP A 66 -13.25 -3.87 -14.88
CA TRP A 66 -12.53 -2.63 -15.23
C TRP A 66 -13.24 -1.33 -14.81
N ALA A 67 -14.57 -1.27 -14.90
CA ALA A 67 -15.35 -0.08 -14.54
C ALA A 67 -15.26 0.25 -13.03
N PHE A 68 -14.91 -0.72 -12.18
CA PHE A 68 -14.75 -0.51 -10.74
C PHE A 68 -13.50 0.29 -10.39
N LEU A 69 -12.61 0.57 -11.35
CA LEU A 69 -11.53 1.53 -11.17
C LEU A 69 -11.99 2.99 -11.19
N PHE A 70 -13.15 3.32 -11.76
CA PHE A 70 -13.63 4.70 -11.87
C PHE A 70 -14.25 5.18 -10.55
N ASP A 71 -13.95 6.40 -10.10
CA ASP A 71 -14.61 6.95 -8.89
C ASP A 71 -16.14 7.00 -9.03
N ASP A 72 -16.66 7.26 -10.24
CA ASP A 72 -18.07 7.14 -10.58
C ASP A 72 -18.28 6.07 -11.67
N ILE A 73 -18.76 4.89 -11.28
CA ILE A 73 -18.98 3.74 -12.17
C ILE A 73 -19.95 4.09 -13.30
N ASN A 74 -20.94 4.96 -13.07
CA ASN A 74 -21.94 5.33 -14.08
C ASN A 74 -21.34 6.18 -15.21
N LYS A 75 -20.17 6.78 -14.98
CA LYS A 75 -19.42 7.56 -15.97
C LYS A 75 -18.29 6.75 -16.60
N ALA A 76 -18.15 5.47 -16.26
CA ALA A 76 -17.09 4.63 -16.77
C ALA A 76 -17.18 4.49 -18.30
N LYS A 77 -16.06 4.81 -18.97
CA LYS A 77 -15.90 4.65 -20.41
C LYS A 77 -14.63 3.89 -20.66
N LYS A 78 -14.71 2.75 -21.37
CA LYS A 78 -13.55 1.88 -21.61
C LYS A 78 -12.40 2.64 -22.29
N HIS A 79 -12.70 3.46 -23.30
CA HIS A 79 -11.72 4.33 -23.93
C HIS A 79 -10.95 5.23 -22.95
N ASN A 80 -11.63 5.82 -21.96
CA ASN A 80 -10.98 6.68 -20.96
C ASN A 80 -10.06 5.89 -20.03
N LEU A 81 -10.39 4.63 -19.74
CA LEU A 81 -9.50 3.75 -18.99
C LEU A 81 -8.24 3.44 -19.82
N ASP A 82 -8.43 3.06 -21.08
CA ASP A 82 -7.34 2.62 -21.97
C ASP A 82 -6.29 3.73 -22.20
N ILE A 83 -6.71 5.00 -22.18
CA ILE A 83 -5.80 6.16 -22.29
C ILE A 83 -5.42 6.78 -20.93
N GLY A 84 -5.84 6.18 -19.82
CA GLY A 84 -5.58 6.70 -18.46
C GLY A 84 -6.28 8.02 -18.11
N ASN A 85 -7.22 8.50 -18.91
CA ASN A 85 -7.92 9.76 -18.71
C ASN A 85 -9.22 9.58 -17.89
N PHE A 86 -9.06 9.22 -16.62
CA PHE A 86 -10.18 9.05 -15.70
C PHE A 86 -9.79 9.37 -14.26
N VAL A 87 -10.80 9.60 -13.41
CA VAL A 87 -10.60 9.72 -11.96
C VAL A 87 -10.73 8.33 -11.37
N SER A 88 -9.65 7.84 -10.76
CA SER A 88 -9.67 6.52 -10.13
C SER A 88 -10.40 6.54 -8.79
N VAL A 89 -10.99 5.41 -8.42
CA VAL A 89 -11.62 5.18 -7.12
C VAL A 89 -10.66 5.51 -5.97
N SER A 90 -11.18 6.17 -4.93
CA SER A 90 -10.44 6.45 -3.69
C SER A 90 -10.24 5.20 -2.84
N PHE A 91 -9.30 5.23 -1.89
CA PHE A 91 -9.13 4.15 -0.90
C PHE A 91 -10.43 3.76 -0.19
N ALA A 92 -11.19 4.74 0.32
CA ALA A 92 -12.41 4.48 1.07
C ALA A 92 -13.52 3.85 0.21
N HIS A 93 -13.78 4.43 -0.98
CA HIS A 93 -14.74 3.86 -1.93
C HIS A 93 -14.26 2.50 -2.47
N GLY A 94 -12.95 2.29 -2.58
CA GLY A 94 -12.36 1.04 -3.04
C GLY A 94 -12.65 -0.11 -2.06
N ILE A 95 -12.40 0.11 -0.76
CA ILE A 95 -12.74 -0.86 0.29
C ILE A 95 -14.24 -1.16 0.31
N GLU A 96 -15.09 -0.14 0.22
CA GLU A 96 -16.55 -0.32 0.17
C GLU A 96 -16.96 -1.19 -1.03
N ARG A 97 -16.34 -0.99 -2.20
CA ARG A 97 -16.58 -1.81 -3.38
C ARG A 97 -16.09 -3.24 -3.22
N LEU A 98 -14.90 -3.46 -2.67
CA LEU A 98 -14.40 -4.81 -2.39
C LEU A 98 -15.38 -5.57 -1.48
N GLN A 99 -15.94 -4.91 -0.47
CA GLN A 99 -16.95 -5.50 0.40
C GLN A 99 -18.25 -5.83 -0.35
N ASN A 100 -18.82 -4.84 -1.03
CA ASN A 100 -20.17 -4.93 -1.58
C ASN A 100 -20.24 -5.69 -2.90
N LEU A 101 -19.17 -5.67 -3.69
CA LEU A 101 -19.12 -6.21 -5.06
C LEU A 101 -18.27 -7.48 -5.15
N CYS A 102 -17.19 -7.58 -4.38
CA CYS A 102 -16.29 -8.75 -4.39
C CYS A 102 -16.50 -9.68 -3.18
N GLY A 103 -17.31 -9.29 -2.19
CA GLY A 103 -17.58 -10.12 -1.00
C GLY A 103 -16.40 -10.23 -0.02
N ILE A 104 -15.44 -9.30 -0.09
CA ILE A 104 -14.22 -9.34 0.73
C ILE A 104 -14.51 -8.84 2.15
N ASP A 105 -14.00 -9.55 3.15
CA ASP A 105 -14.06 -9.14 4.55
C ASP A 105 -13.06 -8.00 4.82
N THR A 106 -13.56 -6.78 4.81
CA THR A 106 -12.74 -5.57 4.97
C THR A 106 -12.17 -5.40 6.38
N GLN A 107 -12.78 -6.02 7.39
CA GLN A 107 -12.27 -5.97 8.77
C GLN A 107 -11.00 -6.79 8.94
N LYS A 108 -10.83 -7.83 8.11
CA LYS A 108 -9.64 -8.68 8.10
C LYS A 108 -8.40 -7.97 7.54
N TYR A 109 -8.59 -7.07 6.56
CA TYR A 109 -7.48 -6.61 5.72
C TYR A 109 -7.12 -5.12 5.84
N PHE A 110 -7.96 -4.27 6.44
CA PHE A 110 -7.76 -2.80 6.32
C PHE A 110 -7.79 -2.02 7.63
N ASN A 111 -7.76 -2.68 8.78
CA ASN A 111 -7.94 -2.04 10.09
C ASN A 111 -6.84 -0.99 10.37
N ALA A 112 -5.58 -1.37 10.24
CA ALA A 112 -4.46 -0.45 10.48
C ALA A 112 -4.27 0.53 9.31
N SER A 113 -4.50 0.05 8.09
CA SER A 113 -4.35 0.81 6.85
C SER A 113 -5.32 2.00 6.77
N GLN A 114 -6.53 1.88 7.34
CA GLN A 114 -7.45 3.01 7.48
C GLN A 114 -6.88 4.12 8.38
N GLN A 115 -6.21 3.75 9.47
CA GLN A 115 -5.56 4.74 10.34
C GLN A 115 -4.32 5.34 9.67
N LEU A 116 -3.54 4.52 8.96
CA LEU A 116 -2.40 4.99 8.16
C LEU A 116 -2.83 6.03 7.13
N GLN A 117 -3.96 5.83 6.45
CA GLN A 117 -4.47 6.82 5.50
C GLN A 117 -4.86 8.15 6.15
N ARG A 118 -5.31 8.15 7.40
CA ARG A 118 -5.55 9.40 8.15
C ARG A 118 -4.24 10.14 8.40
N TYR A 119 -3.17 9.42 8.77
CA TYR A 119 -1.84 10.02 8.93
C TYR A 119 -1.28 10.54 7.61
N ARG A 120 -1.44 9.79 6.51
CA ARG A 120 -1.08 10.23 5.16
C ARG A 120 -1.78 11.55 4.81
N ASN A 121 -3.09 11.66 5.06
CA ASN A 121 -3.83 12.89 4.79
C ASN A 121 -3.31 14.07 5.63
N LYS A 122 -2.97 13.85 6.91
CA LYS A 122 -2.32 14.87 7.73
C LYS A 122 -0.95 15.26 7.20
N ILE A 123 -0.13 14.30 6.79
CA ILE A 123 1.22 14.53 6.24
C ILE A 123 1.19 15.37 4.96
N VAL A 124 0.23 15.10 4.07
CA VAL A 124 0.15 15.75 2.76
C VAL A 124 -0.47 17.14 2.86
N HIS A 125 -1.50 17.32 3.68
CA HIS A 125 -2.31 18.54 3.68
C HIS A 125 -2.15 19.41 4.93
N PHE A 126 -1.62 18.86 6.03
CA PHE A 126 -1.59 19.51 7.34
C PHE A 126 -0.31 19.18 8.12
N THR A 127 -0.40 19.13 9.45
CA THR A 127 0.65 18.70 10.36
C THR A 127 0.25 17.38 11.00
N LEU A 128 1.15 16.39 10.97
CA LEU A 128 1.01 15.17 11.75
C LEU A 128 1.55 15.41 13.17
N ASN A 129 0.65 15.51 14.15
CA ASN A 129 0.96 15.82 15.55
C ASN A 129 0.47 14.73 16.52
N ASP A 130 0.65 13.47 16.12
CA ASP A 130 0.25 12.29 16.89
C ASP A 130 1.43 11.68 17.67
N ASN A 131 1.11 10.79 18.62
CA ASN A 131 2.12 10.05 19.37
C ASN A 131 2.95 9.15 18.44
N PHE A 132 4.28 9.22 18.53
CA PHE A 132 5.18 8.48 17.64
C PHE A 132 4.99 6.95 17.76
N GLY A 133 4.80 6.41 18.97
CA GLY A 133 4.48 5.00 19.17
C GLY A 133 3.17 4.61 18.47
N ALA A 134 2.14 5.45 18.50
CA ALA A 134 0.89 5.22 17.77
C ALA A 134 1.08 5.25 16.24
N ILE A 135 2.00 6.07 15.73
CA ILE A 135 2.38 6.08 14.32
C ILE A 135 3.10 4.78 13.95
N LEU A 136 4.09 4.36 14.73
CA LEU A 136 4.80 3.11 14.49
C LEU A 136 3.88 1.88 14.54
N ASN A 137 2.94 1.82 15.49
CA ASN A 137 1.94 0.74 15.54
C ASN A 137 1.04 0.73 14.30
N ALA A 138 0.66 1.89 13.76
CA ALA A 138 -0.14 1.94 12.53
C ALA A 138 0.66 1.50 11.30
N ILE A 139 1.95 1.86 11.21
CA ILE A 139 2.86 1.39 10.15
C ILE A 139 3.00 -0.14 10.23
N GLU A 140 3.34 -0.66 11.41
CA GLU A 140 3.51 -2.10 11.66
C GLU A 140 2.23 -2.89 11.34
N GLY A 141 1.07 -2.42 11.82
CA GLY A 141 -0.21 -3.03 11.52
C GLY A 141 -0.55 -2.96 10.02
N SER A 142 -0.21 -1.87 9.34
CA SER A 142 -0.47 -1.75 7.89
C SER A 142 0.40 -2.68 7.07
N ILE A 143 1.61 -3.02 7.53
CA ILE A 143 2.42 -4.07 6.92
C ILE A 143 1.73 -5.43 7.03
N SER A 144 1.10 -5.74 8.16
CA SER A 144 0.28 -6.95 8.31
C SER A 144 -0.88 -6.95 7.32
N ASP A 145 -1.66 -5.87 7.30
CA ASP A 145 -2.80 -5.68 6.40
C ASP A 145 -2.39 -5.91 4.93
N ILE A 146 -1.33 -5.24 4.46
CA ILE A 146 -0.78 -5.40 3.10
C ILE A 146 -0.36 -6.83 2.84
N SER A 147 0.37 -7.44 3.77
CA SER A 147 0.85 -8.81 3.63
C SER A 147 -0.29 -9.81 3.49
N PHE A 148 -1.31 -9.71 4.34
CA PHE A 148 -2.46 -10.61 4.30
C PHE A 148 -3.32 -10.37 3.06
N PHE A 149 -3.58 -9.10 2.71
CA PHE A 149 -4.38 -8.79 1.53
C PHE A 149 -3.67 -9.22 0.25
N ALA A 150 -2.37 -8.98 0.13
CA ALA A 150 -1.60 -9.40 -1.03
C ALA A 150 -1.58 -10.92 -1.18
N SER A 151 -1.29 -11.66 -0.11
CA SER A 151 -1.25 -13.13 -0.17
C SER A 151 -2.62 -13.76 -0.43
N ASP A 152 -3.69 -13.24 0.19
CA ASP A 152 -5.01 -13.88 0.11
C ASP A 152 -5.83 -13.43 -1.10
N GLU A 153 -5.70 -12.16 -1.51
CA GLU A 153 -6.61 -11.52 -2.47
C GLU A 153 -5.92 -11.04 -3.75
N ILE A 154 -4.59 -11.04 -3.82
CA ILE A 154 -3.85 -10.52 -4.98
C ILE A 154 -3.11 -11.63 -5.70
N VAL A 155 -2.22 -12.35 -5.00
CA VAL A 155 -1.42 -13.44 -5.57
C VAL A 155 -2.27 -14.50 -6.30
N PRO A 156 -3.46 -14.92 -5.82
CA PRO A 156 -4.29 -15.89 -6.53
C PRO A 156 -4.76 -15.46 -7.93
N TYR A 157 -4.72 -14.17 -8.24
CA TYR A 157 -5.14 -13.61 -9.52
C TYR A 157 -3.97 -13.34 -10.48
N ILE A 158 -2.72 -13.61 -10.06
CA ILE A 158 -1.54 -13.40 -10.90
C ILE A 158 -1.19 -14.72 -11.59
N GLU A 159 -1.17 -14.75 -12.92
CA GLU A 159 -0.76 -15.94 -13.68
C GLU A 159 0.77 -16.02 -13.84
N ASN A 160 1.46 -14.87 -13.85
CA ASN A 160 2.89 -14.80 -14.09
C ASN A 160 3.66 -15.17 -12.81
N TYR A 161 4.33 -16.32 -12.83
CA TYR A 161 5.13 -16.84 -11.73
C TYR A 161 6.28 -15.91 -11.29
N ASP A 162 6.96 -15.26 -12.23
CA ASP A 162 8.05 -14.34 -11.89
C ASP A 162 7.50 -13.10 -11.18
N ALA A 163 6.35 -12.57 -11.62
CA ALA A 163 5.69 -11.46 -10.95
C ALA A 163 5.21 -11.82 -9.54
N ILE A 164 4.69 -13.03 -9.33
CA ILE A 164 4.36 -13.54 -7.99
C ILE A 164 5.62 -13.53 -7.12
N LYS A 165 6.71 -14.11 -7.62
CA LYS A 165 7.96 -14.23 -6.88
C LYS A 165 8.53 -12.87 -6.50
N ASP A 166 8.46 -11.88 -7.39
CA ASP A 166 8.93 -10.53 -7.12
C ASP A 166 8.11 -9.88 -5.99
N ILE A 167 6.78 -9.96 -6.04
CA ILE A 167 5.90 -9.46 -4.97
C ILE A 167 6.18 -10.20 -3.66
N GLU A 168 6.30 -11.53 -3.68
CA GLU A 168 6.57 -12.33 -2.49
C GLU A 168 7.93 -11.99 -1.85
N ASN A 169 8.97 -11.75 -2.65
CA ASN A 169 10.28 -11.32 -2.16
C ASN A 169 10.16 -9.99 -1.42
N GLU A 170 9.50 -9.00 -2.04
CA GLU A 170 9.31 -7.67 -1.45
C GLU A 170 8.46 -7.73 -0.17
N LEU A 171 7.41 -8.56 -0.14
CA LEU A 171 6.61 -8.78 1.07
C LEU A 171 7.40 -9.49 2.19
N ASN A 172 8.30 -10.40 1.84
CA ASN A 172 9.15 -11.09 2.83
C ASN A 172 10.17 -10.14 3.46
N GLU A 173 10.74 -9.24 2.67
CA GLU A 173 11.58 -8.15 3.17
C GLU A 173 10.78 -7.20 4.05
N LEU A 174 9.59 -6.79 3.62
CA LEU A 174 8.69 -5.93 4.40
C LEU A 174 8.32 -6.55 5.75
N LYS A 175 8.07 -7.86 5.80
CA LYS A 175 7.85 -8.63 7.04
C LYS A 175 9.08 -8.70 7.94
N THR A 176 10.29 -8.59 7.38
CA THR A 176 11.52 -8.51 8.18
C THR A 176 11.59 -7.16 8.88
N PHE A 177 11.31 -6.06 8.17
CA PHE A 177 11.21 -4.74 8.78
C PHE A 177 10.08 -4.62 9.80
N GLN A 178 8.96 -5.30 9.57
CA GLN A 178 7.87 -5.38 10.54
C GLN A 178 8.35 -5.92 11.90
N LYS A 179 9.12 -7.02 11.91
CA LYS A 179 9.67 -7.59 13.16
C LYS A 179 10.60 -6.61 13.86
N ASN A 180 11.41 -5.88 13.10
CA ASN A 180 12.30 -4.85 13.64
C ASN A 180 11.48 -3.70 14.26
N LEU A 181 10.39 -3.27 13.60
CA LEU A 181 9.46 -2.26 14.15
C LEU A 181 8.81 -2.76 15.45
N GLN A 182 8.38 -4.02 15.51
CA GLN A 182 7.81 -4.61 16.73
C GLN A 182 8.80 -4.55 17.91
N ALA A 183 10.08 -4.84 17.66
CA ALA A 183 11.12 -4.71 18.69
C ALA A 183 11.27 -3.27 19.17
N VAL A 184 11.37 -2.30 18.24
CA VAL A 184 11.44 -0.87 18.57
C VAL A 184 10.23 -0.41 19.38
N ILE A 185 9.02 -0.84 19.00
CA ILE A 185 7.78 -0.49 19.72
C ILE A 185 7.78 -1.08 21.13
N ALA A 186 8.29 -2.30 21.32
CA ALA A 186 8.36 -2.95 22.63
C ALA A 186 9.34 -2.24 23.56
N ASP A 187 10.49 -1.78 23.05
CA ASP A 187 11.51 -1.07 23.83
C ASP A 187 11.08 0.35 24.25
N ASN A 188 10.08 0.92 23.56
CA ASN A 188 9.54 2.26 23.84
C ASN A 188 8.26 2.25 24.70
N LYS A 189 7.83 1.09 25.21
CA LYS A 189 6.68 0.93 26.14
C LYS A 189 7.15 0.88 27.59
#